data_AF-A0A7J0AGM7-F1
#
_entry.id   AF-A0A7J0AGM7-F1
#
_cell.length_a   1.000
_cell.length_b   1.000
_cell.length_c   1.000
_cell.angle_alpha   90.00
_cell.angle_beta   90.00
_cell.angle_gamma   90.00
#
_symmetry.space_group_name_H-M   'P 1'
#
loop_
_entity.id
_entity.type
_entity.pdbx_description
1 polymer ?
#
loop_
_entity_poly.entity_id
_entity_poly.type
_entity_poly.pdbx_seq_one_letter_code
_entity_poly.pdbx_strand_id
1 'polypeptide(L)'
;MDTEPRLYIIGGCNGAGKTTASLAVLPEILKCREFVNADEIAKGLSPFNPAAVAFVAGRLMLTRISLLMRERKSFAIETTLSTGTYRHLVEKAHAMGYQVILIFFWLPSPEMAQARVAKRVSEGGHNIPPDVIRRRYWKGLENLFDVFMPIVDAWMMFDNSDEPSLIAHDYKIVNPELFEKIKNQCRTRKK
;
A
#
# COMPACT_ATOMS: atom_id res chain seq x y z
N MET A 1 -15.75 7.66 24.47
CA MET A 1 -15.41 8.67 23.46
C MET A 1 -15.20 7.92 22.17
N ASP A 2 -16.14 8.07 21.23
CA ASP A 2 -15.97 7.47 19.90
C ASP A 2 -14.80 8.18 19.22
N THR A 3 -13.69 7.47 19.11
CA THR A 3 -12.55 7.92 18.30
C THR A 3 -12.99 7.94 16.84
N GLU A 4 -12.72 9.04 16.13
CA GLU A 4 -12.97 9.13 14.69
C GLU A 4 -12.47 7.87 13.95
N PRO A 5 -13.27 7.29 13.04
CA PRO A 5 -12.86 6.09 12.33
C PRO A 5 -11.68 6.38 11.40
N ARG A 6 -10.81 5.39 11.22
CA ARG A 6 -9.56 5.56 10.48
C ARG A 6 -9.47 4.62 9.28
N LEU A 7 -9.08 5.19 8.15
CA LEU A 7 -8.70 4.44 6.95
C LEU A 7 -7.18 4.44 6.86
N TYR A 8 -6.58 3.25 6.96
CA TYR A 8 -5.16 3.06 6.73
C TYR A 8 -4.92 2.60 5.29
N ILE A 9 -4.07 3.32 4.56
CA ILE A 9 -3.64 2.95 3.21
C ILE A 9 -2.20 2.49 3.28
N ILE A 10 -1.98 1.19 3.04
CA ILE A 10 -0.66 0.58 3.05
C ILE A 10 -0.18 0.47 1.62
N GLY A 11 0.70 1.40 1.24
CA GLY A 11 1.23 1.60 -0.10
C GLY A 11 2.63 1.04 -0.27
N GLY A 12 3.05 0.83 -1.52
CA GLY A 12 4.39 0.35 -1.87
C GLY A 12 4.40 -0.72 -2.95
N CYS A 13 5.51 -0.86 -3.66
CA CYS A 13 5.64 -1.80 -4.77
C CYS A 13 5.48 -3.27 -4.33
N ASN A 14 5.33 -4.19 -5.30
CA ASN A 14 5.39 -5.62 -5.01
C ASN A 14 6.76 -5.97 -4.40
N GLY A 15 6.80 -6.84 -3.37
CA GLY A 15 8.05 -7.18 -2.68
C GLY A 15 8.51 -6.17 -1.61
N ALA A 16 7.84 -5.02 -1.45
CA ALA A 16 8.20 -4.00 -0.45
C ALA A 16 7.88 -4.37 1.01
N GLY A 17 7.45 -5.60 1.31
CA GLY A 17 7.17 -6.03 2.69
C GLY A 17 5.91 -5.45 3.35
N LYS A 18 5.01 -4.85 2.55
CA LYS A 18 3.74 -4.25 3.03
C LYS A 18 2.97 -5.17 3.96
N THR A 19 2.60 -6.37 3.50
CA THR A 19 1.77 -7.30 4.27
C THR A 19 2.42 -7.69 5.60
N THR A 20 3.72 -8.01 5.58
CA THR A 20 4.48 -8.37 6.79
C THR A 20 4.49 -7.24 7.82
N ALA A 21 4.85 -6.03 7.40
CA ALA A 21 4.90 -4.88 8.31
C ALA A 21 3.50 -4.51 8.82
N SER A 22 2.48 -4.65 7.97
CA SER A 22 1.08 -4.37 8.32
C SER A 22 0.56 -5.32 9.39
N LEU A 23 0.81 -6.62 9.25
CA LEU A 23 0.34 -7.62 10.21
C LEU A 23 1.02 -7.49 11.58
N ALA A 24 2.28 -7.02 11.61
CA ALA A 24 2.98 -6.76 12.86
C ALA A 24 2.48 -5.48 13.57
N VAL A 25 2.15 -4.42 12.82
CA VAL A 25 1.86 -3.09 13.39
C VAL A 25 0.35 -2.82 13.56
N LEU A 26 -0.50 -3.26 12.63
CA LEU A 26 -1.92 -2.88 12.60
C LEU A 26 -2.72 -3.34 13.85
N PRO A 27 -2.60 -4.60 14.33
CA PRO A 27 -3.46 -5.07 15.42
C PRO A 27 -3.06 -4.49 16.78
N GLU A 28 -1.76 -4.41 17.06
CA GLU A 28 -1.24 -4.03 18.38
C GLU A 28 -1.14 -2.51 18.57
N ILE A 29 -0.68 -1.79 17.55
CA ILE A 29 -0.39 -0.35 17.66
C ILE A 29 -1.60 0.48 17.23
N LEU A 30 -2.29 0.05 16.16
CA LEU A 30 -3.37 0.83 15.54
C LEU A 30 -4.77 0.36 15.93
N LYS A 31 -4.87 -0.74 16.71
CA LYS A 31 -6.14 -1.38 17.12
C LYS A 31 -7.07 -1.64 15.92
N CYS A 32 -6.49 -1.83 14.74
CA CYS A 32 -7.20 -2.03 13.49
C CYS A 32 -7.24 -3.53 13.19
N ARG A 33 -8.42 -4.14 13.35
CA ARG A 33 -8.62 -5.58 13.11
C ARG A 33 -9.04 -5.91 11.68
N GLU A 34 -9.46 -4.90 10.93
CA GLU A 34 -9.99 -5.06 9.57
C GLU A 34 -8.90 -4.75 8.55
N PHE A 35 -8.39 -5.79 7.89
CA PHE A 35 -7.39 -5.67 6.83
C PHE A 35 -7.95 -6.25 5.53
N VAL A 36 -8.07 -5.42 4.50
CA VAL A 36 -8.66 -5.81 3.21
C VAL A 36 -7.58 -5.82 2.14
N ASN A 37 -7.29 -7.00 1.61
CA ASN A 37 -6.25 -7.22 0.59
C ASN A 37 -6.78 -8.17 -0.49
N ALA A 38 -6.70 -7.75 -1.76
CA ALA A 38 -7.19 -8.54 -2.89
C ALA A 38 -6.42 -9.86 -3.09
N ASP A 39 -5.11 -9.90 -2.85
CA ASP A 39 -4.29 -11.10 -2.97
C ASP A 39 -4.68 -12.12 -1.87
N GLU A 40 -4.93 -11.67 -0.65
CA GLU A 40 -5.39 -12.56 0.44
C GLU A 40 -6.81 -13.09 0.21
N ILE A 41 -7.71 -12.25 -0.32
CA ILE A 41 -9.05 -12.70 -0.74
C ILE A 41 -8.94 -13.73 -1.88
N ALA A 42 -8.09 -13.50 -2.88
CA ALA A 42 -7.89 -14.42 -3.98
C ALA A 42 -7.34 -15.78 -3.52
N LYS A 43 -6.37 -15.77 -2.59
CA LYS A 43 -5.84 -16.98 -1.95
C LYS A 43 -6.92 -17.73 -1.16
N GLY A 44 -7.75 -17.02 -0.40
CA GLY A 44 -8.85 -17.64 0.35
C GLY A 44 -9.91 -18.27 -0.56
N LEU A 45 -10.20 -17.66 -1.71
CA LEU A 45 -11.16 -18.18 -2.69
C LEU A 45 -10.63 -19.38 -3.50
N SER A 46 -9.37 -19.32 -3.90
CA SER A 46 -8.75 -20.34 -4.75
C SER A 46 -7.29 -20.54 -4.33
N PRO A 47 -7.03 -21.34 -3.28
CA PRO A 47 -5.69 -21.51 -2.71
C PRO A 47 -4.65 -21.98 -3.73
N PHE A 48 -5.07 -22.84 -4.67
CA PHE A 48 -4.18 -23.43 -5.69
C PHE A 48 -4.16 -22.64 -7.01
N ASN A 49 -5.09 -21.70 -7.22
CA ASN A 49 -5.09 -20.84 -8.41
C ASN A 49 -5.67 -19.43 -8.12
N PRO A 50 -5.00 -18.59 -7.30
CA PRO A 50 -5.50 -17.26 -6.95
C PRO A 50 -5.63 -16.33 -8.16
N ALA A 51 -4.77 -16.50 -9.16
CA ALA A 51 -4.73 -15.66 -10.36
C ALA A 51 -6.05 -15.71 -11.15
N ALA A 52 -6.67 -16.89 -11.23
CA ALA A 52 -7.93 -17.08 -11.95
C ALA A 52 -9.12 -16.33 -11.32
N VAL A 53 -9.04 -16.00 -10.02
CA VAL A 53 -10.10 -15.31 -9.27
C VAL A 53 -9.76 -13.86 -8.94
N ALA A 54 -8.67 -13.31 -9.48
CA ALA A 54 -8.19 -11.96 -9.16
C ALA A 54 -9.26 -10.87 -9.36
N PHE A 55 -10.04 -10.94 -10.45
CA PHE A 55 -11.12 -9.99 -10.72
C PHE A 55 -12.27 -10.10 -9.70
N VAL A 56 -12.65 -11.33 -9.33
CA VAL A 56 -13.68 -11.60 -8.31
C VAL A 56 -13.21 -11.09 -6.96
N ALA A 57 -11.95 -11.37 -6.58
CA ALA A 57 -11.35 -10.88 -5.36
C ALA A 57 -11.30 -9.35 -5.28
N GLY A 58 -10.99 -8.66 -6.39
CA GLY A 58 -11.04 -7.21 -6.47
C GLY A 58 -12.44 -6.64 -6.22
N ARG A 59 -13.49 -7.27 -6.77
CA ARG A 59 -14.89 -6.85 -6.51
C ARG A 59 -15.31 -7.09 -5.06
N LEU A 60 -14.90 -8.20 -4.47
CA LEU A 60 -15.15 -8.50 -3.05
C LEU A 60 -14.44 -7.51 -2.13
N MET A 61 -13.19 -7.14 -2.45
CA MET A 61 -12.46 -6.09 -1.75
C MET A 61 -13.24 -4.78 -1.73
N LEU A 62 -13.73 -4.30 -2.88
CA LEU A 62 -14.52 -3.06 -2.95
C LEU A 62 -15.85 -3.16 -2.17
N THR A 63 -16.47 -4.35 -2.18
CA THR A 63 -17.69 -4.62 -1.42
C THR A 63 -17.42 -4.56 0.09
N ARG A 64 -16.33 -5.19 0.57
CA ARG A 64 -15.92 -5.16 1.98
C ARG A 64 -15.57 -3.75 2.44
N ILE A 65 -14.85 -2.99 1.64
CA ILE A 65 -14.54 -1.57 1.91
C ILE A 65 -15.85 -0.78 2.09
N SER A 66 -16.81 -0.95 1.17
CA SER A 66 -18.09 -0.23 1.24
C SER A 66 -18.89 -0.58 2.48
N LEU A 67 -18.87 -1.86 2.90
CA LEU A 67 -19.52 -2.31 4.14
C LEU A 67 -18.88 -1.68 5.38
N LEU A 68 -17.54 -1.73 5.49
CA LEU A 68 -16.80 -1.19 6.62
C LEU A 68 -16.99 0.33 6.78
N MET A 69 -17.02 1.05 5.65
CA MET A 69 -17.33 2.49 5.61
C MET A 69 -18.74 2.77 6.14
N ARG A 70 -19.74 1.99 5.71
CA ARG A 70 -21.13 2.13 6.17
C ARG A 70 -21.27 1.86 7.68
N GLU A 71 -20.52 0.89 8.18
CA GLU A 71 -20.51 0.52 9.61
C GLU A 71 -19.60 1.41 10.47
N ARG A 72 -18.98 2.44 9.87
CA ARG A 72 -18.01 3.34 10.52
C ARG A 72 -16.88 2.59 11.23
N LYS A 73 -16.43 1.46 10.68
CA LYS A 73 -15.29 0.71 11.23
C LYS A 73 -13.98 1.30 10.73
N SER A 74 -12.97 1.34 11.60
CA SER A 74 -11.59 1.57 11.17
C SER A 74 -11.06 0.35 10.43
N PHE A 75 -10.40 0.55 9.30
CA PHE A 75 -9.88 -0.54 8.49
C PHE A 75 -8.63 -0.12 7.71
N ALA A 76 -7.91 -1.12 7.23
CA ALA A 76 -6.73 -0.98 6.43
C ALA A 76 -6.93 -1.62 5.05
N ILE A 77 -6.36 -0.99 4.03
CA ILE A 77 -6.24 -1.56 2.69
C ILE A 77 -4.78 -1.70 2.31
N GLU A 78 -4.43 -2.77 1.59
CA GLU A 78 -3.13 -2.89 0.95
C GLU A 78 -3.24 -2.61 -0.55
N THR A 79 -2.31 -1.82 -1.08
CA THR A 79 -2.28 -1.48 -2.50
C THR A 79 -0.86 -1.17 -2.95
N THR A 80 -0.60 -1.33 -4.26
CA THR A 80 0.64 -0.85 -4.87
C THR A 80 0.63 0.65 -5.15
N LEU A 81 -0.50 1.33 -4.93
CA LEU A 81 -0.79 2.71 -5.35
C LEU A 81 -0.59 2.96 -6.84
N SER A 82 -0.42 1.93 -7.67
CA SER A 82 -0.16 2.07 -9.10
C SER A 82 -1.40 2.42 -9.93
N THR A 83 -2.57 2.54 -9.28
CA THR A 83 -3.85 2.87 -9.90
C THR A 83 -4.49 4.04 -9.16
N GLY A 84 -5.15 4.95 -9.88
CA GLY A 84 -5.86 6.09 -9.29
C GLY A 84 -7.15 5.73 -8.53
N THR A 85 -7.60 4.47 -8.58
CA THR A 85 -8.89 4.01 -8.03
C THR A 85 -9.09 4.38 -6.56
N TYR A 86 -8.02 4.41 -5.75
CA TYR A 86 -8.13 4.71 -4.32
C TYR A 86 -8.21 6.20 -4.00
N ARG A 87 -8.00 7.10 -4.97
CA ARG A 87 -8.23 8.54 -4.77
C ARG A 87 -9.68 8.82 -4.36
N HIS A 88 -10.64 8.24 -5.07
CA HIS A 88 -12.07 8.40 -4.76
C HIS A 88 -12.44 7.76 -3.42
N LEU A 89 -11.69 6.75 -2.97
CA LEU A 89 -11.88 6.19 -1.64
C LEU A 89 -11.47 7.19 -0.56
N VAL A 90 -10.35 7.92 -0.73
CA VAL A 90 -9.93 8.98 0.19
C VAL A 90 -10.99 10.08 0.28
N GLU A 91 -11.43 10.60 -0.88
CA GLU A 91 -12.47 11.63 -0.96
C GLU A 91 -13.76 11.19 -0.25
N LYS A 92 -14.19 9.94 -0.46
CA LYS A 92 -15.36 9.35 0.21
C LYS A 92 -15.14 9.16 1.72
N ALA A 93 -13.94 8.77 2.14
CA ALA A 93 -13.60 8.60 3.55
C ALA A 93 -13.69 9.93 4.31
N HIS A 94 -13.10 10.99 3.76
CA HIS A 94 -13.22 12.33 4.30
C HIS A 94 -14.67 12.81 4.39
N ALA A 95 -15.46 12.61 3.33
CA ALA A 95 -16.89 12.95 3.35
C ALA A 95 -17.69 12.19 4.43
N MET A 96 -17.19 11.05 4.90
CA MET A 96 -17.78 10.25 5.97
C MET A 96 -17.12 10.50 7.35
N GLY A 97 -16.25 11.50 7.45
CA GLY A 97 -15.57 11.87 8.69
C GLY A 97 -14.53 10.84 9.15
N TYR A 98 -13.84 10.20 8.22
CA TYR A 98 -12.67 9.37 8.51
C TYR A 98 -11.40 10.21 8.51
N GLN A 99 -10.45 9.85 9.37
CA GLN A 99 -9.04 10.21 9.17
C GLN A 99 -8.38 9.17 8.26
N VAL A 100 -7.61 9.63 7.28
CA VAL A 100 -6.93 8.82 6.29
C VAL A 100 -5.43 8.90 6.51
N ILE A 101 -4.81 7.76 6.82
CA ILE A 101 -3.39 7.65 7.15
C ILE A 101 -2.72 6.74 6.12
N LEU A 102 -1.68 7.23 5.45
CA LEU A 102 -0.94 6.47 4.46
C LEU A 102 0.43 6.02 4.99
N ILE A 103 0.72 4.73 4.87
CA ILE A 103 2.03 4.15 5.21
C ILE A 103 2.62 3.58 3.92
N PHE A 104 3.73 4.14 3.45
CA PHE A 104 4.38 3.72 2.21
C PHE A 104 5.70 3.01 2.47
N PHE A 105 5.84 1.80 1.93
CA PHE A 105 7.09 1.05 1.95
C PHE A 105 7.81 1.15 0.60
N TRP A 106 9.02 1.69 0.63
CA TRP A 106 9.86 1.90 -0.54
C TRP A 106 11.01 0.89 -0.60
N LEU A 107 11.50 0.62 -1.82
CA LEU A 107 12.70 -0.16 -2.10
C LEU A 107 13.61 0.63 -3.05
N PRO A 108 14.94 0.48 -2.96
CA PRO A 108 15.92 1.18 -3.80
C PRO A 108 15.73 1.08 -5.31
N SER A 109 15.17 -0.02 -5.80
CA SER A 109 15.04 -0.27 -7.23
C SER A 109 13.93 -1.27 -7.58
N PRO A 110 13.38 -1.21 -8.80
CA PRO A 110 12.48 -2.25 -9.29
C PRO A 110 13.18 -3.63 -9.40
N GLU A 111 14.49 -3.68 -9.61
CA GLU A 111 15.27 -4.92 -9.64
C GLU A 111 15.27 -5.60 -8.27
N MET A 112 15.40 -4.83 -7.18
CA MET A 112 15.27 -5.37 -5.82
C MET A 112 13.85 -5.89 -5.57
N ALA A 113 12.83 -5.16 -6.03
CA ALA A 113 11.44 -5.62 -5.95
C ALA A 113 11.23 -6.96 -6.69
N GLN A 114 11.79 -7.09 -7.89
CA GLN A 114 11.75 -8.33 -8.68
C GLN A 114 12.46 -9.48 -7.96
N ALA A 115 13.67 -9.25 -7.43
CA ALA A 115 14.43 -10.26 -6.68
C ALA A 115 13.65 -10.78 -5.45
N ARG A 116 13.01 -9.86 -4.70
CA ARG A 116 12.18 -10.23 -3.55
C ARG A 116 10.93 -11.01 -3.94
N VAL A 117 10.27 -10.63 -5.04
CA VAL A 117 9.12 -11.40 -5.55
C VAL A 117 9.56 -12.78 -6.02
N ALA A 118 10.69 -12.90 -6.74
CA ALA A 118 11.22 -14.19 -7.19
C ALA A 118 11.54 -15.11 -6.01
N LYS A 119 12.19 -14.60 -4.94
CA LYS A 119 12.42 -15.35 -3.71
C LYS A 119 11.10 -15.87 -3.11
N ARG A 120 10.11 -14.99 -2.93
CA ARG A 120 8.79 -15.38 -2.41
C ARG A 120 8.10 -16.44 -3.28
N VAL A 121 8.26 -16.38 -4.61
CA VAL A 121 7.72 -17.39 -5.53
C VAL A 121 8.41 -18.74 -5.34
N SER A 122 9.73 -18.76 -5.13
CA SER A 122 10.45 -20.00 -4.80
C SER A 122 10.01 -20.63 -3.47
N GLU A 123 9.43 -19.83 -2.57
CA GLU A 123 8.84 -20.24 -1.30
C GLU A 123 7.33 -20.57 -1.41
N GLY A 124 6.77 -20.64 -2.63
CA GLY A 124 5.37 -21.00 -2.89
C GLY A 124 4.40 -19.82 -3.03
N GLY A 125 4.90 -18.58 -3.12
CA GLY A 125 4.09 -17.39 -3.33
C GLY A 125 3.62 -17.16 -4.77
N HIS A 126 2.72 -16.19 -4.96
CA HIS A 126 2.20 -15.82 -6.28
C HIS A 126 3.22 -15.10 -7.16
N ASN A 127 3.35 -15.57 -8.40
CA ASN A 127 4.20 -14.98 -9.43
C ASN A 127 3.59 -13.72 -10.05
N ILE A 128 4.41 -12.69 -10.25
CA ILE A 128 4.02 -11.45 -10.91
C ILE A 128 5.06 -11.15 -12.01
N PRO A 129 4.63 -10.87 -13.25
CA PRO A 129 5.57 -10.58 -14.34
C PRO A 129 6.52 -9.42 -14.02
N PRO A 130 7.82 -9.50 -14.36
CA PRO A 130 8.81 -8.46 -14.06
C PRO A 130 8.47 -7.07 -14.61
N ASP A 131 7.86 -6.99 -15.78
CA ASP A 131 7.39 -5.77 -16.42
C ASP A 131 6.24 -5.13 -15.63
N VAL A 132 5.32 -5.95 -15.10
CA VAL A 132 4.22 -5.50 -14.23
C VAL A 132 4.77 -4.96 -12.92
N ILE A 133 5.75 -5.64 -12.31
CA ILE A 133 6.42 -5.16 -11.08
C ILE A 133 7.07 -3.80 -11.33
N ARG A 134 7.85 -3.67 -12.42
CA ARG A 134 8.53 -2.44 -12.79
C ARG A 134 7.53 -1.31 -13.02
N ARG A 135 6.47 -1.54 -13.79
CA ARG A 135 5.41 -0.55 -14.03
C ARG A 135 4.77 -0.10 -12.71
N ARG A 136 4.40 -1.04 -11.84
CA ARG A 136 3.75 -0.75 -10.56
C ARG A 136 4.66 -0.02 -9.59
N TYR A 137 5.95 -0.33 -9.57
CA TYR A 137 6.96 0.37 -8.76
C TYR A 137 6.93 1.87 -9.06
N TRP A 138 7.12 2.23 -10.32
CA TRP A 138 7.21 3.64 -10.71
C TRP A 138 5.87 4.36 -10.61
N LYS A 139 4.79 3.73 -11.06
CA LYS A 139 3.48 4.37 -11.00
C LYS A 139 2.98 4.56 -9.57
N GLY A 140 3.29 3.62 -8.67
CA GLY A 140 2.99 3.74 -7.25
C GLY A 140 3.75 4.88 -6.58
N LEU A 141 5.03 5.03 -6.90
CA LEU A 141 5.86 6.12 -6.39
C LEU A 141 5.41 7.49 -6.93
N GLU A 142 5.06 7.57 -8.21
CA GLU A 142 4.50 8.78 -8.81
C GLU A 142 3.19 9.18 -8.13
N ASN A 143 2.25 8.24 -8.02
CA ASN A 143 0.97 8.52 -7.39
C ASN A 143 1.12 8.87 -5.89
N LEU A 144 2.11 8.31 -5.19
CA LEU A 144 2.40 8.70 -3.82
C LEU A 144 2.65 10.21 -3.73
N PHE A 145 3.60 10.73 -4.50
CA PHE A 145 3.99 12.14 -4.44
C PHE A 145 2.92 13.07 -5.01
N ASP A 146 2.36 12.73 -6.16
CA ASP A 146 1.52 13.67 -6.92
C ASP A 146 0.04 13.61 -6.55
N VAL A 147 -0.43 12.47 -6.03
CA VAL A 147 -1.86 12.23 -5.78
C VAL A 147 -2.15 12.04 -4.31
N PHE A 148 -1.44 11.14 -3.63
CA PHE A 148 -1.85 10.69 -2.29
C PHE A 148 -1.32 11.58 -1.16
N MET A 149 -0.03 11.96 -1.17
CA MET A 149 0.53 12.86 -0.15
C MET A 149 -0.27 14.16 0.02
N PRO A 150 -0.79 14.81 -1.05
CA PRO A 150 -1.58 16.04 -0.91
C PRO A 150 -3.01 15.85 -0.37
N ILE A 151 -3.56 14.64 -0.38
CA ILE A 151 -4.99 14.39 -0.09
C ILE A 151 -5.24 13.55 1.15
N VAL A 152 -4.22 13.03 1.81
CA VAL A 152 -4.37 12.25 3.06
C VAL A 152 -4.06 13.13 4.27
N ASP A 153 -4.59 12.78 5.43
CA ASP A 153 -4.42 13.56 6.67
C ASP A 153 -3.01 13.40 7.25
N ALA A 154 -2.44 12.21 7.11
CA ALA A 154 -1.07 11.92 7.51
C ALA A 154 -0.43 10.89 6.57
N TRP A 155 0.87 10.99 6.37
CA TRP A 155 1.64 10.01 5.63
C TRP A 155 2.99 9.72 6.28
N MET A 156 3.45 8.49 6.11
CA MET A 156 4.77 8.03 6.52
C MET A 156 5.40 7.24 5.38
N MET A 157 6.70 7.41 5.18
CA MET A 157 7.47 6.71 4.17
C MET A 157 8.65 5.98 4.81
N PHE A 158 8.73 4.68 4.58
CA PHE A 158 9.77 3.82 5.13
C PHE A 158 10.67 3.28 4.02
N ASP A 159 11.98 3.26 4.28
CA ASP A 159 12.90 2.40 3.57
C ASP A 159 12.75 0.99 4.12
N ASN A 160 12.53 0.03 3.22
CA ASN A 160 12.46 -1.37 3.59
C ASN A 160 13.47 -2.22 2.79
N SER A 161 14.60 -1.62 2.40
CA SER A 161 15.72 -2.25 1.71
C SER A 161 16.42 -3.34 2.54
N ASP A 162 16.50 -3.14 3.85
CA ASP A 162 16.97 -4.10 4.86
C ASP A 162 16.03 -4.06 6.07
N GLU A 163 16.47 -3.51 7.21
CA GLU A 163 15.62 -3.21 8.36
C GLU A 163 14.76 -1.97 8.09
N PRO A 164 13.44 -2.00 8.39
CA PRO A 164 12.56 -0.86 8.19
C PRO A 164 13.06 0.40 8.91
N SER A 165 13.29 1.48 8.16
CA SER A 165 13.69 2.77 8.72
C SER A 165 12.84 3.92 8.17
N LEU A 166 12.51 4.89 9.02
CA LEU A 166 11.67 6.03 8.65
C LEU A 166 12.47 7.01 7.78
N ILE A 167 12.02 7.26 6.54
CA ILE A 167 12.61 8.25 5.63
C ILE A 167 12.03 9.63 5.92
N ALA A 168 10.70 9.72 5.96
CA ALA A 168 9.98 10.97 6.14
C ALA A 168 8.54 10.71 6.60
N HIS A 169 7.96 11.71 7.22
CA HIS A 169 6.53 11.83 7.47
C HIS A 169 6.09 13.28 7.27
N ASP A 170 4.78 13.50 7.26
CA ASP A 170 4.08 14.80 7.18
C ASP A 170 4.81 16.02 7.78
N TYR A 171 5.37 15.90 8.99
CA TYR A 171 6.01 17.03 9.69
C TYR A 171 7.55 17.03 9.64
N LYS A 172 8.19 15.94 9.19
CA LYS A 172 9.65 15.81 9.26
C LYS A 172 10.19 14.88 8.19
N ILE A 173 11.19 15.37 7.48
CA ILE A 173 12.06 14.53 6.65
C ILE A 173 13.23 14.08 7.52
N VAL A 174 13.28 12.79 7.84
CA VAL A 174 14.30 12.18 8.73
C VAL A 174 15.60 11.96 7.96
N ASN A 175 15.50 11.53 6.70
CA ASN A 175 16.64 11.36 5.80
C ASN A 175 16.45 12.23 4.53
N PRO A 176 16.89 13.51 4.56
CA PRO A 176 16.69 14.45 3.46
C PRO A 176 17.36 14.04 2.15
N GLU A 177 18.59 13.51 2.23
CA GLU A 177 19.34 13.08 1.06
C GLU A 177 18.63 11.94 0.32
N LEU A 178 18.17 10.93 1.07
CA LEU A 178 17.43 9.81 0.50
C LEU A 178 16.07 10.25 -0.04
N PHE A 179 15.34 11.07 0.70
CA PHE A 179 14.03 11.56 0.25
C PHE A 179 14.12 12.35 -1.07
N GLU A 180 15.07 13.28 -1.18
CA GLU A 180 15.29 14.04 -2.41
C GLU A 180 15.81 13.15 -3.56
N LYS A 181 16.67 12.17 -3.27
CA LYS A 181 17.08 11.17 -4.27
C LYS A 181 15.88 10.43 -4.84
N ILE A 182 14.96 9.96 -3.99
CA ILE A 182 13.78 9.20 -4.43
C ILE A 182 12.84 10.09 -5.25
N LYS A 183 12.59 11.31 -4.78
CA LYS A 183 11.77 12.30 -5.48
C LYS A 183 12.34 12.64 -6.86
N ASN A 184 13.66 12.78 -6.96
CA ASN A 184 14.36 13.03 -8.22
C ASN A 184 14.32 11.82 -9.16
N GLN A 185 14.51 10.59 -8.66
CA GLN A 185 14.33 9.37 -9.45
C GLN A 185 12.93 9.29 -10.07
N CYS A 186 11.90 9.72 -9.33
CA CYS A 186 10.54 9.76 -9.84
C CYS A 186 10.35 10.80 -10.96
N ARG A 187 11.01 11.97 -10.85
CA ARG A 187 10.92 13.07 -11.81
C ARG A 187 11.71 12.81 -13.10
N THR A 188 12.92 12.27 -13.01
CA THR A 188 13.77 12.02 -14.19
C THR A 188 13.18 11.00 -15.14
N ARG A 189 12.32 10.10 -14.65
CA ARG A 189 11.61 9.11 -15.47
C ARG A 189 10.33 9.63 -16.14
N LYS A 190 9.87 10.83 -15.77
CA LYS A 190 8.74 11.51 -16.46
C LYS A 190 9.18 12.19 -17.75
N LYS A 191 10.49 12.46 -17.90
CA LYS A 191 11.12 12.95 -19.13
C LYS A 191 11.47 11.76 -20.02
#